data_AF-A0A524P2V0-F1
#
_entry.id   AF-A0A524P2V0-F1
#
_cell.length_a   1.000
_cell.length_b   1.000
_cell.length_c   1.000
_cell.angle_alpha   90.00
_cell.angle_beta   90.00
_cell.angle_gamma   90.00
#
_symmetry.space_group_name_H-M   'P 1'
#
loop_
_entity.id
_entity.type
_entity.pdbx_description
1 polymer ?
#
loop_
_entity_poly.entity_id
_entity_poly.type
_entity_poly.pdbx_seq_one_letter_code
_entity_poly.pdbx_strand_id
1 'polypeptide(L)'
;MGTINMERIYAGYMKYQVLIATTVSFVTALLFTLTPLWQLSLLAGAMGGFLVTKLKCGAFSAFLGTVLAWSVYVIIEVVSNQTQILFDNLGGLIAGTTGLGFWLILVVILVGGLLGMLGGIIGAGIRVLVNPFITMPLSKDELSSTT
;
A
#
# COMPACT_ATOMS: atom_id res chain seq x y z
N MET A 1 -15.33 7.06 -35.05
CA MET A 1 -16.41 6.79 -34.06
C MET A 1 -16.11 5.51 -33.23
N GLY A 2 -14.89 5.35 -32.70
CA GLY A 2 -14.45 4.10 -32.03
C GLY A 2 -13.59 4.29 -30.76
N THR A 3 -13.35 5.52 -30.32
CA THR A 3 -12.47 5.83 -29.17
C THR A 3 -13.18 5.71 -27.81
N ILE A 4 -14.50 5.90 -27.76
CA ILE A 4 -15.27 5.97 -26.51
C ILE A 4 -15.34 4.61 -25.78
N ASN A 5 -15.26 3.49 -26.50
CA ASN A 5 -15.32 2.15 -25.87
C ASN A 5 -14.00 1.76 -25.19
N MET A 6 -12.85 2.12 -25.77
CA MET A 6 -11.55 1.76 -25.19
C MET A 6 -11.31 2.47 -23.86
N GLU A 7 -11.58 3.78 -23.76
CA GLU A 7 -11.36 4.52 -22.51
C GLU A 7 -12.18 3.95 -21.32
N ARG A 8 -13.43 3.53 -21.55
CA ARG A 8 -14.26 2.89 -20.51
C ARG A 8 -13.69 1.55 -20.07
N ILE A 9 -13.23 0.72 -21.00
CA ILE A 9 -12.64 -0.59 -20.69
C ILE A 9 -11.36 -0.43 -19.87
N TYR A 10 -10.48 0.49 -20.28
CA TYR A 10 -9.26 0.81 -19.53
C TYR A 10 -9.56 1.38 -18.14
N ALA A 11 -10.54 2.27 -18.01
CA ALA A 11 -10.95 2.82 -16.72
C ALA A 11 -11.52 1.74 -15.78
N GLY A 12 -12.31 0.81 -16.30
CA GLY A 12 -12.83 -0.33 -15.55
C GLY A 12 -11.70 -1.20 -15.02
N TYR A 13 -10.78 -1.61 -15.90
CA TYR A 13 -9.63 -2.44 -15.53
C TYR A 13 -8.75 -1.80 -14.44
N MET A 14 -8.49 -0.50 -14.54
CA MET A 14 -7.73 0.25 -13.54
C MET A 14 -8.41 0.26 -12.16
N LYS A 15 -9.75 0.37 -12.11
CA LYS A 15 -10.50 0.32 -10.84
C LYS A 15 -10.35 -1.03 -10.14
N TYR A 16 -10.46 -2.13 -10.90
CA TYR A 16 -10.28 -3.47 -10.34
C TYR A 16 -8.86 -3.70 -9.83
N GLN A 17 -7.84 -3.22 -10.56
CA GLN A 17 -6.45 -3.32 -10.09
C GLN A 17 -6.23 -2.58 -8.76
N VAL A 18 -6.75 -1.36 -8.62
CA VAL A 18 -6.63 -0.59 -7.38
C VAL A 18 -7.33 -1.29 -6.23
N LEU A 19 -8.54 -1.83 -6.46
CA LEU A 19 -9.29 -2.53 -5.43
C LEU A 19 -8.55 -3.79 -4.95
N ILE A 20 -8.08 -4.63 -5.88
CA ILE A 20 -7.32 -5.84 -5.56
C ILE A 20 -6.02 -5.47 -4.83
N ALA A 21 -5.29 -4.45 -5.31
CA ALA A 21 -4.07 -3.98 -4.67
C ALA A 21 -4.31 -3.49 -3.24
N THR A 22 -5.38 -2.72 -3.01
CA THR A 22 -5.78 -2.30 -1.67
C THR A 22 -6.12 -3.49 -0.78
N THR A 23 -6.87 -4.48 -1.27
CA THR A 23 -7.18 -5.68 -0.50
C THR A 23 -5.92 -6.46 -0.14
N VAL A 24 -4.99 -6.63 -1.09
CA VAL A 24 -3.72 -7.34 -0.83
C VAL A 24 -2.87 -6.59 0.18
N SER A 25 -2.69 -5.26 0.03
CA SER A 25 -1.99 -4.43 1.01
C SER A 25 -2.64 -4.50 2.39
N PHE A 26 -3.97 -4.49 2.47
CA PHE A 26 -4.72 -4.58 3.72
C PHE A 26 -4.49 -5.91 4.44
N VAL A 27 -4.68 -7.04 3.74
CA VAL A 27 -4.52 -8.37 4.31
C VAL A 27 -3.07 -8.62 4.73
N THR A 28 -2.10 -8.26 3.89
CA THR A 28 -0.68 -8.42 4.22
C THR A 28 -0.26 -7.52 5.37
N ALA A 29 -0.71 -6.27 5.41
CA ALA A 29 -0.44 -5.37 6.53
C ALA A 29 -1.04 -5.91 7.83
N LEU A 30 -2.28 -6.41 7.83
CA LEU A 30 -2.89 -7.04 9.01
C LEU A 30 -2.08 -8.25 9.50
N LEU A 31 -1.67 -9.14 8.59
CA LEU A 31 -0.84 -10.29 8.96
C LEU A 31 0.50 -9.84 9.58
N PHE A 32 1.11 -8.80 9.04
CA PHE A 32 2.38 -8.28 9.54
C PHE A 32 2.24 -7.50 10.85
N THR A 33 1.09 -6.88 11.14
CA THR A 33 0.85 -6.24 12.45
C THR A 33 0.85 -7.24 13.62
N LEU A 34 0.71 -8.55 13.36
CA LEU A 34 0.90 -9.59 14.38
C LEU A 34 2.35 -9.71 14.85
N THR A 35 3.29 -9.13 14.11
CA THR A 35 4.70 -9.02 14.50
C THR A 35 5.01 -7.58 14.92
N PRO A 36 5.87 -7.35 15.93
CA PRO A 36 6.19 -6.01 16.42
C PRO A 36 7.08 -5.19 15.47
N LEU A 37 7.24 -5.62 14.21
CA LEU A 37 8.11 -4.99 13.21
C LEU A 37 7.30 -4.07 12.31
N TRP A 38 7.29 -2.78 12.63
CA TRP A 38 6.54 -1.77 11.88
C TRP A 38 7.01 -1.63 10.42
N GLN A 39 8.28 -1.93 10.13
CA GLN A 39 8.89 -1.84 8.79
C GLN A 39 8.21 -2.78 7.78
N LEU A 40 7.57 -3.85 8.24
CA LEU A 40 6.85 -4.78 7.37
C LEU A 40 5.66 -4.13 6.66
N SER A 41 5.15 -3.01 7.16
CA SER A 41 4.12 -2.22 6.47
C SER A 41 4.59 -1.71 5.11
N LEU A 42 5.89 -1.45 4.97
CA LEU A 42 6.50 -1.09 3.69
C LEU A 42 6.49 -2.27 2.71
N LEU A 43 6.73 -3.50 3.21
CA LEU A 43 6.65 -4.71 2.38
C LEU A 43 5.21 -5.03 1.98
N ALA A 44 4.25 -4.91 2.88
CA ALA A 44 2.83 -5.05 2.56
C ALA A 44 2.40 -4.07 1.46
N GLY A 45 2.81 -2.80 1.60
CA GLY A 45 2.57 -1.79 0.58
C GLY A 45 3.23 -2.13 -0.76
N ALA A 46 4.46 -2.65 -0.75
CA ALA A 46 5.16 -3.08 -1.96
C ALA A 46 4.46 -4.25 -2.67
N MET A 47 3.97 -5.23 -1.92
CA MET A 47 3.22 -6.36 -2.47
C MET A 47 1.94 -5.91 -3.18
N GLY A 48 1.14 -5.03 -2.57
CA GLY A 48 -0.05 -4.50 -3.23
C GLY A 48 0.28 -3.54 -4.38
N GLY A 49 1.29 -2.68 -4.21
CA GLY A 49 1.75 -1.76 -5.24
C GLY A 49 2.21 -2.45 -6.52
N PHE A 50 2.87 -3.62 -6.39
CA PHE A 50 3.28 -4.46 -7.52
C PHE A 50 2.09 -4.89 -8.39
N LEU A 51 0.87 -4.95 -7.85
CA LEU A 51 -0.33 -5.33 -8.62
C LEU A 51 -0.90 -4.20 -9.47
N VAL A 52 -0.30 -3.00 -9.44
CA VAL A 52 -0.76 -1.83 -10.19
C VAL A 52 0.30 -1.38 -11.20
N THR A 53 -0.14 -0.96 -12.39
CA THR A 53 0.77 -0.49 -13.46
C THR A 53 1.14 0.98 -13.34
N LYS A 54 0.33 1.79 -12.66
CA LYS A 54 0.57 3.22 -12.45
C LYS A 54 1.08 3.49 -11.05
N LEU A 55 2.22 4.17 -10.94
CA LEU A 55 2.84 4.60 -9.67
C LEU A 55 1.86 5.30 -8.71
N LYS A 56 1.11 6.31 -9.20
CA LYS A 56 0.14 7.05 -8.37
C LYS A 56 -0.96 6.15 -7.81
N CYS A 57 -1.43 5.19 -8.59
CA CYS A 57 -2.47 4.24 -8.17
C CYS A 57 -1.90 3.20 -7.20
N GLY A 58 -0.67 2.73 -7.40
CA GLY A 58 0.05 1.86 -6.45
C GLY A 58 0.25 2.55 -5.09
N ALA A 59 0.71 3.80 -5.10
CA ALA A 59 0.88 4.62 -3.89
C ALA A 59 -0.44 4.78 -3.11
N PHE A 60 -1.51 5.19 -3.80
CA PHE A 60 -2.82 5.43 -3.17
C PHE A 60 -3.46 4.14 -2.65
N SER A 61 -3.43 3.07 -3.45
CA SER A 61 -4.03 1.77 -3.05
C SER A 61 -3.33 1.17 -1.82
N ALA A 62 -2.01 1.27 -1.76
CA ALA A 62 -1.21 0.81 -0.63
C ALA A 62 -1.39 1.69 0.61
N PHE A 63 -1.40 3.03 0.46
CA PHE A 63 -1.74 3.95 1.55
C PHE A 63 -3.07 3.56 2.19
N LEU A 64 -4.12 3.41 1.38
CA LEU A 64 -5.46 3.12 1.88
C LEU A 64 -5.52 1.75 2.57
N GLY A 65 -4.90 0.72 1.97
CA GLY A 65 -4.86 -0.62 2.55
C GLY A 65 -4.13 -0.65 3.89
N THR A 66 -3.00 0.03 4.01
CA THR A 66 -2.21 0.07 5.25
C THR A 66 -2.88 0.91 6.33
N VAL A 67 -3.48 2.06 5.99
CA VAL A 67 -4.26 2.88 6.94
C VAL A 67 -5.42 2.07 7.53
N LEU A 68 -6.16 1.33 6.69
CA LEU A 68 -7.26 0.50 7.15
C LEU A 68 -6.76 -0.61 8.08
N ALA A 69 -5.68 -1.30 7.73
CA ALA A 69 -5.10 -2.36 8.57
C ALA A 69 -4.62 -1.82 9.93
N TRP A 70 -3.89 -0.71 9.93
CA TRP A 70 -3.42 -0.07 11.16
C TRP A 70 -4.57 0.48 12.01
N SER A 71 -5.61 1.00 11.39
CA SER A 71 -6.81 1.45 12.12
C SER A 71 -7.48 0.31 12.84
N VAL A 72 -7.65 -0.85 12.18
CA VAL A 72 -8.20 -2.06 12.80
C VAL A 72 -7.33 -2.52 13.96
N TYR A 73 -6.00 -2.61 13.75
CA TYR A 73 -5.05 -2.98 14.78
C TYR A 73 -5.14 -2.06 16.01
N VAL A 74 -5.10 -0.75 15.80
CA VAL A 74 -5.17 0.25 16.89
C VAL A 74 -6.50 0.17 17.64
N ILE A 75 -7.63 -0.02 16.94
CA ILE A 75 -8.93 -0.17 17.61
C ILE A 75 -8.92 -1.39 18.54
N ILE A 76 -8.37 -2.53 18.09
CA ILE A 76 -8.26 -3.74 18.90
C ILE A 76 -7.38 -3.46 20.13
N GLU A 77 -6.25 -2.79 19.96
CA GLU A 77 -5.33 -2.43 21.04
C GLU A 77 -5.96 -1.48 22.06
N VAL A 78 -6.64 -0.43 21.59
CA VAL A 78 -7.33 0.54 22.46
C VAL A 78 -8.40 -0.13 23.31
N VAL A 79 -9.17 -1.06 22.73
CA VAL A 79 -10.24 -1.79 23.43
C VAL A 79 -9.69 -2.86 24.37
N SER A 80 -8.66 -3.61 23.95
CA SER A 80 -8.18 -4.79 24.69
C SER A 80 -7.15 -4.44 25.77
N ASN A 81 -6.23 -3.53 25.46
CA ASN A 81 -5.04 -3.25 26.27
C ASN A 81 -5.06 -1.86 26.92
N GLN A 82 -6.18 -1.13 26.81
CA GLN A 82 -6.33 0.25 27.30
C GLN A 82 -5.20 1.18 26.83
N THR A 83 -4.71 0.96 25.60
CA THR A 83 -3.54 1.66 25.04
C THR A 83 -3.72 3.18 25.00
N GLN A 84 -4.95 3.69 25.07
CA GLN A 84 -5.24 5.11 25.23
C GLN A 84 -4.57 5.72 26.48
N ILE A 85 -4.48 5.00 27.60
CA ILE A 85 -3.81 5.48 28.83
C ILE A 85 -2.31 5.62 28.58
N LEU A 86 -1.69 4.67 27.88
CA LEU A 86 -0.27 4.72 27.50
C LEU A 86 0.01 5.92 26.59
N PHE A 87 -0.84 6.14 25.59
CA PHE A 87 -0.71 7.29 24.69
C PHE A 87 -0.96 8.63 25.39
N ASP A 88 -1.89 8.71 26.34
CA ASP A 88 -2.09 9.92 27.14
C ASP A 88 -0.91 10.22 28.07
N ASN A 89 -0.31 9.19 28.68
CA ASN A 89 0.91 9.35 29.47
C ASN A 89 2.10 9.82 28.61
N LEU A 90 2.25 9.26 27.41
CA LEU A 90 3.27 9.69 26.44
C LEU A 90 3.02 11.14 25.98
N GLY A 91 1.77 11.50 25.70
CA GLY A 91 1.36 12.86 25.35
C GLY A 91 1.65 13.85 26.48
N GLY A 92 1.35 13.47 27.73
CA GLY A 92 1.69 14.23 28.93
C GLY A 92 3.19 14.47 29.09
N LEU A 93 4.02 13.46 28.79
CA LEU A 93 5.47 13.59 28.85
C LEU A 93 6.02 14.55 27.78
N ILE A 94 5.50 14.49 26.55
CA ILE A 94 6.01 15.27 25.41
C ILE A 94 5.54 16.73 25.46
N ALA A 95 4.26 16.95 25.77
CA ALA A 95 3.61 18.25 25.65
C ALA A 95 3.20 18.86 27.00
N GLY A 96 3.47 18.19 28.12
CA GLY A 96 3.12 18.65 29.46
C GLY A 96 1.62 18.65 29.78
N THR A 97 0.79 18.08 28.90
CA THR A 97 -0.68 18.10 29.03
C THR A 97 -1.28 16.72 28.72
N THR A 98 -2.30 16.34 29.47
CA THR A 98 -3.05 15.09 29.24
C THR A 98 -4.13 15.29 28.16
N GLY A 99 -4.59 14.20 27.54
CA GLY A 99 -5.63 14.23 26.50
C GLY A 99 -5.12 14.32 25.06
N LEU A 100 -3.81 14.19 24.84
CA LEU A 100 -3.21 14.15 23.51
C LEU A 100 -3.08 12.73 22.92
N GLY A 101 -3.48 11.70 23.66
CA GLY A 101 -3.32 10.31 23.22
C GLY A 101 -4.03 10.00 21.90
N PHE A 102 -5.19 10.61 21.68
CA PHE A 102 -5.91 10.50 20.41
C PHE A 102 -5.12 11.06 19.21
N TRP A 103 -4.42 12.19 19.40
CA TRP A 103 -3.60 12.80 18.33
C TRP A 103 -2.39 11.93 18.00
N LEU A 104 -1.76 11.33 19.01
CA LEU A 104 -0.65 10.41 18.81
C LEU A 104 -1.09 9.16 18.04
N ILE A 105 -2.28 8.61 18.35
CA ILE A 105 -2.88 7.51 17.59
C ILE A 105 -3.04 7.88 16.11
N LEU A 106 -3.56 9.07 15.81
CA LEU A 106 -3.69 9.54 14.42
C LEU A 106 -2.34 9.63 13.71
N VAL A 107 -1.30 10.11 14.40
CA VAL A 107 0.07 10.16 13.86
C VAL A 107 0.59 8.75 13.57
N VAL A 108 0.36 7.78 14.47
CA VAL A 108 0.78 6.38 14.29
C VAL A 108 0.12 5.77 13.05
N ILE A 109 -1.21 5.94 12.89
CA ILE A 109 -1.94 5.48 11.70
C ILE A 109 -1.42 6.16 10.44
N LEU A 110 -1.17 7.47 10.49
CA LEU A 110 -0.66 8.24 9.36
C LEU A 110 0.75 7.76 8.95
N VAL A 111 1.65 7.52 9.90
CA VAL A 111 2.98 6.97 9.65
C VAL A 111 2.88 5.59 9.00
N GLY A 112 2.01 4.71 9.51
CA GLY A 112 1.72 3.43 8.87
C GLY A 112 1.26 3.60 7.42
N GLY A 113 0.32 4.50 7.17
CA GLY A 113 -0.15 4.86 5.83
C GLY A 113 0.97 5.35 4.91
N LEU A 114 1.83 6.26 5.38
CA LEU A 114 2.96 6.79 4.61
C LEU A 114 3.98 5.70 4.26
N LEU A 115 4.26 4.77 5.17
CA LEU A 115 5.10 3.62 4.89
C LEU A 115 4.47 2.69 3.85
N GLY A 116 3.16 2.45 3.95
CA GLY A 116 2.39 1.73 2.93
C GLY A 116 2.46 2.41 1.57
N MET A 117 2.32 3.74 1.52
CA MET A 117 2.44 4.54 0.31
C MET A 117 3.83 4.41 -0.33
N LEU A 118 4.90 4.53 0.46
CA LEU A 118 6.29 4.36 -0.02
C LEU A 118 6.50 2.95 -0.56
N GLY A 119 6.03 1.93 0.17
CA GLY A 119 6.00 0.55 -0.31
C GLY A 119 5.29 0.43 -1.65
N GLY A 120 4.10 1.01 -1.78
CA GLY A 120 3.29 1.00 -3.00
C GLY A 120 3.99 1.63 -4.20
N ILE A 121 4.72 2.73 -3.98
CA ILE A 121 5.55 3.37 -5.00
C ILE A 121 6.68 2.42 -5.45
N ILE A 122 7.37 1.78 -4.51
CA ILE A 122 8.45 0.82 -4.80
C ILE A 122 7.89 -0.37 -5.60
N GLY A 123 6.81 -0.98 -5.13
CA GLY A 123 6.20 -2.14 -5.79
C GLY A 123 5.72 -1.83 -7.21
N ALA A 124 5.00 -0.73 -7.40
CA ALA A 124 4.57 -0.29 -8.73
C ALA A 124 5.77 0.08 -9.62
N GLY A 125 6.80 0.71 -9.06
CA GLY A 125 8.04 1.04 -9.75
C GLY A 125 8.76 -0.20 -10.27
N ILE A 126 8.89 -1.23 -9.42
CA ILE A 126 9.47 -2.53 -9.82
C ILE A 126 8.69 -3.12 -11.00
N ARG A 127 7.36 -3.13 -10.94
CA ARG A 127 6.56 -3.66 -12.06
C ARG A 127 6.76 -2.89 -13.35
N VAL A 128 6.80 -1.55 -13.29
CA VAL A 128 7.04 -0.71 -14.48
C VAL A 128 8.40 -1.02 -15.10
N LEU A 129 9.42 -1.27 -14.29
CA LEU A 129 10.77 -1.62 -14.76
C LEU A 129 10.85 -3.04 -15.33
N VAL A 130 10.09 -4.00 -14.79
CA VAL A 130 10.12 -5.40 -15.22
C VAL A 130 9.29 -5.65 -16.48
N ASN A 131 8.19 -4.90 -16.68
CA ASN A 131 7.26 -5.12 -17.79
C ASN A 131 7.92 -5.14 -19.19
N PRO A 132 8.87 -4.24 -19.55
CA PRO A 132 9.52 -4.25 -20.86
C PRO A 132 10.29 -5.55 -21.17
N PHE A 133 10.89 -6.18 -20.15
CA PHE A 133 11.68 -7.40 -20.32
C PHE A 133 10.81 -8.64 -20.60
N ILE A 134 9.56 -8.63 -20.17
CA ILE A 134 8.61 -9.74 -20.38
C ILE A 134 8.03 -9.70 -21.80
N THR A 135 7.86 -8.50 -22.37
CA THR A 135 7.21 -8.31 -23.67
C THR A 135 8.14 -8.20 -24.86
N MET A 136 9.47 -8.36 -24.72
CA MET A 136 10.33 -8.51 -25.90
C MET A 136 9.98 -9.81 -26.62
N PRO A 137 9.34 -9.78 -27.80
CA PRO A 137 9.28 -10.96 -28.64
C PRO A 137 10.72 -11.23 -29.06
N LEU A 138 11.17 -12.48 -28.90
CA LEU A 138 12.35 -12.99 -29.60
C LEU A 138 12.30 -12.46 -31.03
N SER A 139 13.26 -11.59 -31.36
CA SER A 139 13.31 -10.99 -32.67
C SER A 139 13.31 -12.12 -33.69
N LYS A 140 12.35 -12.08 -34.61
CA LYS A 140 12.23 -13.00 -35.74
C LYS A 140 13.40 -12.86 -36.75
N ASP A 141 14.43 -12.09 -36.42
CA ASP A 141 15.58 -11.81 -37.28
C ASP A 141 16.60 -12.96 -37.38
N GLU A 142 16.49 -14.02 -36.56
CA GLU A 142 17.35 -15.22 -36.71
C GLU A 142 16.80 -16.25 -37.72
N LEU A 143 15.54 -16.14 -38.16
CA LEU A 143 14.89 -17.15 -39.02
C LEU A 143 14.80 -16.78 -40.51
N SER A 144 15.27 -15.60 -40.92
CA SER A 144 15.26 -15.16 -42.33
C SER A 144 16.65 -15.03 -42.98
N SER A 145 17.73 -15.25 -42.23
CA SER A 145 19.10 -15.21 -42.76
C SER A 145 19.68 -16.58 -43.15
N THR A 146 18.86 -17.64 -43.08
CA THR A 146 19.25 -19.04 -43.39
C THR A 146 18.53 -19.67 -44.60
N THR A 147 17.78 -18.90 -45.38
CA THR A 147 17.18 -19.33 -46.66
C THR A 147 17.48 -18.32 -47.76
#